data_AF-A0A854CLN4-F1
#
_entry.id   AF-A0A854CLN4-F1
#
_cell.length_a   1.000
_cell.length_b   1.000
_cell.length_c   1.000
_cell.angle_alpha   90.00
_cell.angle_beta   90.00
_cell.angle_gamma   90.00
#
_symmetry.space_group_name_H-M   'P 1'
#
loop_
_entity.id
_entity.type
_entity.pdbx_description
1 polymer ?
#
loop_
_entity_poly.entity_id
_entity_poly.type
_entity_poly.pdbx_seq_one_letter_code
_entity_poly.pdbx_strand_id
1 'polypeptide(L)'
;MTPDERRAYAQTMFAQHPELFPDDRRQSILNGVIEIGMTPFEARLAGGAFAYKVVADKARWPENADPLKVMWAQSMQADDSEIWMMFKNSSQYPGDSDTSFRVYFERGGAIKLRN
;
A
#
# COMPACT_ATOMS: atom_id res chain seq x y z
N MET A 1 4.62 -11.64 9.38
CA MET A 1 5.28 -11.89 8.08
C MET A 1 6.67 -11.30 8.16
N THR A 2 7.69 -12.12 7.96
CA THR A 2 9.10 -11.70 7.91
C THR A 2 9.40 -10.98 6.60
N PRO A 3 10.55 -10.27 6.48
CA PRO A 3 10.96 -9.66 5.21
C PRO A 3 11.04 -10.66 4.04
N ASP A 4 11.52 -11.88 4.27
CA ASP A 4 11.67 -12.89 3.22
C ASP A 4 10.32 -13.47 2.78
N GLU A 5 9.41 -13.73 3.72
CA GLU A 5 8.04 -14.16 3.40
C GLU A 5 7.31 -13.09 2.58
N ARG A 6 7.51 -11.81 2.92
CA ARG A 6 6.93 -10.68 2.19
C ARG A 6 7.48 -10.58 0.76
N ARG A 7 8.79 -10.78 0.57
CA ARG A 7 9.42 -10.80 -0.76
C ARG A 7 8.90 -11.95 -1.62
N ALA A 8 8.82 -13.16 -1.06
CA ALA A 8 8.28 -14.32 -1.78
C ALA A 8 6.81 -14.10 -2.18
N TYR A 9 6.02 -13.52 -1.29
CA TYR A 9 4.63 -13.17 -1.60
C TYR A 9 4.53 -12.11 -2.70
N ALA A 10 5.34 -11.04 -2.64
CA ALA A 10 5.37 -10.02 -3.70
C ALA A 10 5.76 -10.60 -5.07
N GLN A 11 6.78 -11.46 -5.12
CA GLN A 11 7.18 -12.15 -6.36
C GLN A 11 6.05 -13.01 -6.95
N THR A 12 5.27 -13.67 -6.08
CA THR A 12 4.10 -14.46 -6.51
C THR A 12 3.03 -13.54 -7.12
N MET A 13 2.77 -12.38 -6.51
CA MET A 13 1.83 -11.40 -7.05
C MET A 13 2.30 -10.82 -8.39
N PHE A 14 3.60 -10.56 -8.56
CA PHE A 14 4.16 -10.09 -9.83
C PHE A 14 4.00 -11.11 -10.96
N ALA A 15 4.12 -12.40 -10.65
CA ALA A 15 3.94 -13.47 -11.63
C ALA A 15 2.47 -13.66 -12.02
N GLN A 16 1.53 -13.48 -11.08
CA GLN A 16 0.10 -13.69 -11.31
C GLN A 16 -0.59 -12.50 -11.97
N HIS A 17 -0.14 -11.27 -11.64
CA HIS A 17 -0.77 -10.03 -12.09
C HIS A 17 0.28 -8.99 -12.54
N PRO A 18 1.13 -9.31 -13.53
CA PRO A 18 2.23 -8.43 -13.94
C PRO A 18 1.76 -7.03 -14.38
N GLU A 19 0.53 -6.90 -14.88
CA GLU A 19 -0.10 -5.66 -15.32
C GLU A 19 -0.39 -4.67 -14.18
N LEU A 20 -0.50 -5.14 -12.93
CA LEU A 20 -0.76 -4.30 -11.76
C LEU A 20 0.53 -3.76 -11.13
N PHE A 21 1.70 -4.26 -11.55
CA PHE A 21 2.99 -3.95 -10.95
C PHE A 21 4.00 -3.52 -12.01
N PRO A 22 4.07 -2.22 -12.32
CA PRO A 22 5.10 -1.65 -13.18
C PRO A 22 6.52 -2.03 -12.74
N ASP A 23 7.41 -2.31 -13.70
CA ASP A 23 8.76 -2.82 -13.42
C ASP A 23 9.60 -1.86 -12.54
N ASP A 24 9.38 -0.55 -12.68
CA ASP A 24 10.06 0.48 -11.89
C ASP A 24 9.72 0.44 -10.40
N ARG A 25 8.55 -0.11 -10.03
CA ARG A 25 8.10 -0.21 -8.61
C ARG A 25 8.46 -1.53 -7.95
N ARG A 26 8.66 -2.59 -8.74
CA ARG A 26 8.91 -3.96 -8.22
C ARG A 26 10.12 -3.99 -7.29
N GLN A 27 11.20 -3.31 -7.66
CA GLN A 27 12.42 -3.30 -6.86
C GLN A 27 12.20 -2.64 -5.48
N SER A 28 11.49 -1.52 -5.44
CA SER A 28 11.17 -0.81 -4.18
C SER A 28 10.25 -1.65 -3.28
N ILE A 29 9.27 -2.33 -3.87
CA ILE A 29 8.42 -3.29 -3.15
C ILE A 29 9.27 -4.41 -2.52
N LEU A 30 10.18 -5.02 -3.27
CA LEU A 30 11.07 -6.07 -2.76
C LEU A 30 12.01 -5.56 -1.66
N ASN A 31 12.45 -4.31 -1.77
CA ASN A 31 13.28 -3.65 -0.77
C ASN A 31 12.48 -3.22 0.48
N GLY A 32 11.14 -3.28 0.44
CA GLY A 32 10.29 -2.86 1.54
C GLY A 32 10.20 -1.35 1.70
N VAL A 33 10.32 -0.64 0.57
CA VAL A 33 10.26 0.81 0.48
C VAL A 33 8.97 1.17 -0.25
N ILE A 34 8.13 1.95 0.43
CA ILE A 34 6.93 2.55 -0.13
C ILE A 34 7.30 3.88 -0.77
N GLU A 35 6.81 4.11 -1.98
CA GLU A 35 7.03 5.32 -2.77
C GLU A 35 5.73 6.05 -3.09
N ILE A 36 5.87 7.33 -3.44
CA ILE A 36 4.76 8.13 -3.96
C ILE A 36 4.25 7.51 -5.26
N GLY A 37 2.92 7.49 -5.42
CA GLY A 37 2.23 6.89 -6.56
C GLY A 37 1.92 5.40 -6.40
N MET A 38 2.50 4.70 -5.40
CA MET A 38 2.12 3.32 -5.11
C MET A 38 0.66 3.23 -4.65
N THR A 39 -0.06 2.24 -5.15
CA THR A 39 -1.40 1.88 -4.69
C THR A 39 -1.38 1.37 -3.25
N PRO A 40 -2.54 1.35 -2.55
CA PRO A 40 -2.63 0.72 -1.23
C PRO A 40 -2.13 -0.72 -1.22
N PHE A 41 -2.36 -1.48 -2.30
CA PHE A 41 -1.91 -2.86 -2.38
C PHE A 41 -0.40 -2.98 -2.58
N GLU A 42 0.21 -2.17 -3.46
CA GLU A 42 1.67 -2.09 -3.59
C GLU A 42 2.32 -1.69 -2.26
N ALA A 43 1.75 -0.70 -1.57
CA ALA A 43 2.22 -0.28 -0.25
C ALA A 43 2.10 -1.40 0.79
N ARG A 44 1.06 -2.25 0.74
CA ARG A 44 0.96 -3.45 1.58
C ARG A 44 2.10 -4.44 1.27
N LEU A 45 2.41 -4.69 0.00
CA LEU A 45 3.49 -5.61 -0.39
C LEU A 45 4.86 -5.09 0.07
N ALA A 46 5.09 -3.79 0.03
CA ALA A 46 6.32 -3.16 0.48
C ALA A 46 6.39 -3.06 2.03
N GLY A 47 5.36 -2.49 2.65
CA GLY A 47 5.34 -2.14 4.07
C GLY A 47 5.04 -3.30 5.02
N GLY A 48 4.38 -4.36 4.54
CA GLY A 48 3.98 -5.50 5.37
C GLY A 48 2.71 -5.23 6.17
N ALA A 49 2.72 -5.55 7.47
CA ALA A 49 1.57 -5.37 8.34
C ALA A 49 1.24 -3.87 8.53
N PHE A 50 -0.04 -3.55 8.63
CA PHE A 50 -0.50 -2.17 8.69
C PHE A 50 -1.76 -1.99 9.55
N ALA A 51 -1.91 -0.79 10.11
CA ALA A 51 -3.19 -0.27 10.58
C ALA A 51 -3.73 0.72 9.53
N TYR A 52 -5.04 0.98 9.51
CA TYR A 52 -5.62 1.83 8.47
C TYR A 52 -6.87 2.57 8.91
N LYS A 53 -7.24 3.58 8.12
CA LYS A 53 -8.57 4.18 8.08
C LYS A 53 -8.94 4.44 6.64
N VAL A 54 -10.22 4.27 6.34
CA VAL A 54 -10.80 4.55 5.04
C VAL A 54 -12.00 5.48 5.25
N VAL A 55 -12.07 6.53 4.44
CA VAL A 55 -13.27 7.34 4.23
C VAL A 55 -13.69 7.10 2.79
N ALA A 56 -14.73 6.30 2.60
CA ALA A 56 -15.17 5.89 1.27
C ALA A 56 -15.82 7.04 0.50
N ASP A 57 -15.59 7.10 -0.80
CA ASP A 57 -16.32 7.97 -1.72
C ASP A 57 -17.82 7.59 -1.72
N LYS A 58 -18.65 8.49 -1.19
CA LYS A 58 -20.10 8.29 -1.06
C LYS A 58 -20.83 8.26 -2.41
N ALA A 59 -20.22 8.75 -3.48
CA ALA A 59 -20.79 8.67 -4.83
C ALA A 59 -20.67 7.25 -5.42
N ARG A 60 -19.71 6.45 -4.91
CA ARG A 60 -19.42 5.10 -5.40
C ARG A 60 -19.78 3.99 -4.42
N TRP A 61 -19.68 4.27 -3.12
CA TRP A 61 -19.80 3.25 -2.09
C TRP A 61 -20.99 3.52 -1.15
N PRO A 62 -21.71 2.48 -0.72
CA PRO A 62 -22.72 2.62 0.33
C PRO A 62 -22.07 2.97 1.67
N GLU A 63 -22.84 3.58 2.58
CA GLU A 63 -22.36 4.11 3.87
C GLU A 63 -21.69 3.06 4.76
N ASN A 64 -22.07 1.79 4.63
CA ASN A 64 -21.55 0.65 5.38
C ASN A 64 -20.63 -0.26 4.54
N ALA A 65 -20.05 0.26 3.45
CA ALA A 65 -19.10 -0.49 2.64
C ALA A 65 -17.93 -1.01 3.50
N ASP A 66 -17.49 -2.24 3.23
CA ASP A 66 -16.31 -2.81 3.86
C ASP A 66 -15.08 -1.95 3.53
N PRO A 67 -14.42 -1.35 4.54
CA PRO A 67 -13.22 -0.53 4.34
C PRO A 67 -12.12 -1.22 3.54
N LEU A 68 -11.90 -2.52 3.74
CA LEU A 68 -10.86 -3.26 3.01
C LEU A 68 -11.22 -3.40 1.54
N LYS A 69 -12.51 -3.60 1.22
CA LYS A 69 -12.98 -3.67 -0.16
C LYS A 69 -12.77 -2.33 -0.88
N VAL A 70 -13.11 -1.22 -0.23
CA VAL A 70 -12.88 0.15 -0.74
C VAL A 70 -11.38 0.38 -0.99
N MET A 71 -10.53 -0.02 -0.04
CA MET A 71 -9.09 0.15 -0.14
C MET A 71 -8.47 -0.65 -1.29
N TRP A 72 -8.83 -1.92 -1.45
CA TRP A 72 -8.25 -2.75 -2.52
C TRP A 72 -8.77 -2.39 -3.90
N ALA A 73 -10.03 -1.93 -4.00
CA ALA A 73 -10.59 -1.45 -5.25
C ALA A 73 -9.76 -0.30 -5.86
N GLN A 74 -9.10 0.52 -5.03
CA GLN A 74 -8.23 1.60 -5.50
C GLN A 74 -7.10 1.15 -6.43
N SER A 75 -6.65 -0.11 -6.31
CA SER A 75 -5.55 -0.63 -7.14
C SER A 75 -6.00 -0.99 -8.56
N MET A 76 -7.31 -1.08 -8.80
CA MET A 76 -7.90 -1.41 -10.11
C MET A 76 -8.69 -0.24 -10.67
N GLN A 77 -9.48 0.44 -9.83
CA GLN A 77 -10.35 1.54 -10.22
C GLN A 77 -10.36 2.60 -9.12
N ALA A 78 -9.40 3.53 -9.21
CA ALA A 78 -9.30 4.66 -8.31
C ALA A 78 -10.62 5.46 -8.22
N ASP A 79 -10.89 5.99 -7.02
CA ASP A 79 -11.93 6.99 -6.75
C ASP A 79 -11.45 8.05 -5.76
N ASP A 80 -12.36 8.92 -5.32
CA ASP A 80 -12.09 10.00 -4.38
C ASP A 80 -12.16 9.54 -2.91
N SER A 81 -12.00 8.24 -2.62
CA SER A 81 -11.86 7.76 -1.24
C SER A 81 -10.55 8.23 -0.62
N GLU A 82 -10.61 8.68 0.63
CA GLU A 82 -9.44 9.06 1.40
C GLU A 82 -8.98 7.87 2.25
N ILE A 83 -7.71 7.49 2.12
CA ILE A 83 -7.15 6.36 2.85
C ILE A 83 -5.86 6.78 3.50
N TRP A 84 -5.65 6.33 4.73
CA TRP A 84 -4.30 6.26 5.28
C TRP A 84 -4.00 4.89 5.82
N MET A 85 -2.76 4.46 5.63
CA MET A 85 -2.20 3.23 6.17
C MET A 85 -0.99 3.59 7.03
N MET A 86 -0.86 2.95 8.18
CA MET A 86 0.27 3.08 9.08
C MET A 86 1.05 1.78 9.07
N PHE A 87 2.34 1.87 8.76
CA PHE A 87 3.25 0.75 8.69
C PHE A 87 4.34 0.88 9.75
N LYS A 88 4.99 -0.23 10.04
CA LYS A 88 6.17 -0.30 10.88
C LYS A 88 7.14 -1.30 10.27
N ASN A 89 8.26 -0.81 9.76
CA ASN A 89 9.32 -1.63 9.19
C ASN A 89 10.69 -0.97 9.37
N SER A 90 11.75 -1.73 9.18
CA SER A 90 13.14 -1.25 9.28
C SER A 90 13.74 -0.80 7.94
N SER A 91 13.02 -0.96 6.84
CA SER A 91 13.52 -0.72 5.48
C SER A 91 13.17 0.66 4.94
N GLN A 92 12.07 1.28 5.39
CA GLN A 92 11.61 2.57 4.86
C GLN A 92 12.56 3.71 5.23
N TYR A 93 13.07 3.71 6.46
CA TYR A 93 13.96 4.73 7.00
C TYR A 93 15.22 4.07 7.59
N PRO A 94 16.25 3.79 6.76
CA PRO A 94 17.47 3.16 7.22
C PRO A 94 18.15 3.98 8.33
N GLY A 95 18.54 3.33 9.43
CA GLY A 95 19.20 3.96 10.57
C GLY A 95 18.29 4.19 11.77
N ASP A 96 16.97 4.25 11.58
CA ASP A 96 16.01 4.27 12.67
C ASP A 96 15.36 2.89 12.79
N SER A 97 15.68 2.17 13.88
CA SER A 97 15.06 0.87 14.11
C SER A 97 13.57 1.03 14.39
N ASP A 98 12.75 0.38 13.57
CA ASP A 98 11.34 0.12 13.86
C ASP A 98 10.43 1.38 13.86
N THR A 99 10.76 2.36 13.02
CA THR A 99 9.98 3.59 12.83
C THR A 99 8.60 3.28 12.28
N SER A 100 7.58 3.80 12.98
CA SER A 100 6.21 3.81 12.45
C SER A 100 6.05 4.99 11.51
N PHE A 101 5.38 4.78 10.39
CA PHE A 101 5.12 5.85 9.44
C PHE A 101 3.75 5.67 8.79
N ARG A 102 3.15 6.80 8.41
CA ARG A 102 1.84 6.87 7.78
C ARG A 102 2.00 7.22 6.31
N VAL A 103 1.26 6.50 5.47
CA VAL A 103 1.12 6.73 4.04
C VAL A 103 -0.32 7.18 3.79
N TYR A 104 -0.49 8.28 3.07
CA TYR A 104 -1.77 8.82 2.68
C TYR A 104 -2.00 8.53 1.20
N PHE A 105 -3.21 8.12 0.85
CA PHE A 105 -3.59 7.79 -0.52
C PHE A 105 -4.82 8.59 -0.92
N GLU A 106 -4.77 9.08 -2.15
CA GLU A 106 -5.87 9.72 -2.86
C GLU A 106 -5.86 9.22 -4.30
N ARG A 107 -7.04 8.99 -4.89
CA ARG A 107 -7.16 8.55 -6.29
C ARG A 107 -6.28 7.35 -6.62
N GLY A 108 -6.26 6.41 -5.69
CA GLY A 108 -5.52 5.16 -5.76
C GLY A 108 -4.00 5.24 -5.76
N GLY A 109 -3.39 6.40 -5.51
CA GLY A 109 -1.95 6.54 -5.37
C GLY A 109 -1.53 7.13 -4.02
N ALA A 110 -0.39 6.70 -3.50
CA ALA A 110 0.23 7.32 -2.34
C ALA A 110 0.64 8.75 -2.68
N ILE A 111 0.16 9.73 -1.93
CA ILE A 111 0.45 11.16 -2.15
C ILE A 111 1.39 11.75 -1.09
N LYS A 112 1.55 11.06 0.06
CA LYS A 112 2.36 11.56 1.17
C LYS A 112 2.80 10.44 2.10
N LEU A 113 4.07 10.49 2.51
CA LEU A 113 4.61 9.69 3.60
C LEU A 113 4.98 10.61 4.78
N ARG A 114 4.73 10.15 6.00
CA ARG A 114 5.05 10.88 7.24
C ARG A 114 5.53 9.91 8.32
N ASN A 115 6.76 10.10 8.81
CA ASN A 115 7.24 9.48 10.05
C ASN A 115 6.86 10.33 11.27
#